data_AF-A0A2N0PYQ6-F1
#
_entry.id   AF-A0A2N0PYQ6-F1
#
_cell.length_a   1.000
_cell.length_b   1.000
_cell.length_c   1.000
_cell.angle_alpha   90.00
_cell.angle_beta   90.00
_cell.angle_gamma   90.00
#
_symmetry.space_group_name_H-M   'P 1'
#
loop_
_entity.id
_entity.type
_entity.pdbx_description
1 polymer ?
#
loop_
_entity_poly.entity_id
_entity_poly.type
_entity_poly.pdbx_seq_one_letter_code
_entity_poly.pdbx_strand_id
1 'polypeptide(L)'
;PNGKDIRAALIIASCDIPGARKLCGHISALASCHRCEKRANNRNFGGMADMSDWFIMKDPVEHRQKALEWRRCKSNAERERFVKENGVRWSEILRLPYFDPIRFVVVDPMHCLFLGIAKWITKRIWIDEGVLTEKDLQSIQKKMDEFKVPSDLGRIPGKIHCGEGFSNFTADQWRNFFLIYATVALWNHLPGKDRKILTYFVRVCTILVRRIVEINDMKEAHELLIKIIKLIEECYGEEKITPNLHLSLHLCECSYDYGPLYSFWCFSFERMNGLLGNSNLIVSIFRIILFHLAKINNKLFIRIFA
;
A
#
# COMPACT_ATOMS: atom_id res chain seq x y z
N PRO A 1 -39.45 17.81 2.25
CA PRO A 1 -39.94 16.89 3.30
C PRO A 1 -40.10 15.40 2.89
N ASN A 2 -39.98 15.04 1.60
CA ASN A 2 -40.04 13.63 1.17
C ASN A 2 -38.66 12.96 1.19
N GLY A 3 -38.10 12.76 2.38
CA GLY A 3 -36.88 11.96 2.54
C GLY A 3 -37.13 10.51 2.17
N LYS A 4 -36.15 9.85 1.55
CA LYS A 4 -36.17 8.39 1.34
C LYS A 4 -35.31 7.74 2.40
N ASP A 5 -35.82 6.66 3.00
CA ASP A 5 -35.03 5.81 3.88
C ASP A 5 -33.99 5.05 3.07
N ILE A 6 -32.71 5.28 3.39
CA ILE A 6 -31.57 4.62 2.76
C ILE A 6 -30.86 3.81 3.83
N ARG A 7 -30.75 2.50 3.62
CA ARG A 7 -29.91 1.63 4.44
C ARG A 7 -28.54 1.53 3.81
N ALA A 8 -27.50 1.84 4.58
CA ALA A 8 -26.14 1.84 4.09
C ALA A 8 -25.18 1.03 4.97
N ALA A 9 -24.19 0.38 4.37
CA ALA A 9 -23.17 -0.41 5.06
C ALA A 9 -21.77 -0.09 4.53
N LEU A 10 -20.82 0.10 5.43
CA LEU A 10 -19.42 0.33 5.12
C LEU A 10 -18.70 -1.00 4.83
N ILE A 11 -18.25 -1.21 3.59
CA ILE A 11 -17.57 -2.48 3.24
C ILE A 11 -16.07 -2.44 3.52
N ILE A 12 -15.43 -1.30 3.22
CA ILE A 12 -13.98 -1.22 3.08
C ILE A 12 -13.50 0.22 3.31
N ALA A 13 -12.39 0.34 4.02
CA ALA A 13 -11.57 1.53 4.13
C ALA A 13 -10.32 1.34 3.26
N SER A 14 -10.26 2.04 2.13
CA SER A 14 -9.11 2.03 1.23
C SER A 14 -8.57 3.45 1.12
N CYS A 15 -7.35 3.65 1.56
CA CYS A 15 -6.71 4.95 1.63
C CYS A 15 -5.19 4.78 1.73
N ASP A 16 -4.47 5.90 1.71
CA ASP A 16 -3.07 5.85 2.09
C ASP A 16 -2.92 5.32 3.53
N ILE A 17 -1.76 4.75 3.84
CA ILE A 17 -1.56 4.08 5.13
C ILE A 17 -1.80 5.04 6.31
N PRO A 18 -1.25 6.28 6.34
CA PRO A 18 -1.54 7.23 7.40
C PRO A 18 -3.03 7.54 7.58
N GLY A 19 -3.78 7.74 6.50
CA GLY A 19 -5.22 7.96 6.50
C GLY A 19 -5.97 6.76 7.08
N ALA A 20 -5.65 5.55 6.62
CA ALA A 20 -6.23 4.30 7.10
C ALA A 20 -6.06 4.13 8.62
N ARG A 21 -4.86 4.43 9.14
CA ARG A 21 -4.58 4.32 10.58
C ARG A 21 -5.38 5.32 11.41
N LYS A 22 -5.55 6.56 10.91
CA LYS A 22 -6.36 7.59 11.58
C LYS A 22 -7.84 7.22 11.57
N LEU A 23 -8.36 6.83 10.42
CA LEU A 23 -9.76 6.47 10.26
C LEU A 23 -10.16 5.29 11.14
N CYS A 24 -9.31 4.26 11.24
CA CYS A 24 -9.71 3.00 11.86
C CYS A 24 -9.16 2.78 13.28
N GLY A 25 -8.62 3.82 13.91
CA GLY A 25 -8.20 3.75 15.31
C GLY A 25 -6.89 2.97 15.55
N HIS A 26 -6.06 2.83 14.51
CA HIS A 26 -4.75 2.20 14.61
C HIS A 26 -3.64 3.24 14.88
N ILE A 27 -2.51 2.76 15.39
CA ILE A 27 -1.27 3.55 15.47
C ILE A 27 -0.53 3.61 14.13
N SER A 28 0.51 4.46 14.11
CA SER A 28 1.41 4.62 12.97
C SER A 28 1.92 3.28 12.46
N ALA A 29 1.94 3.13 11.14
CA ALA A 29 2.55 1.98 10.48
C ALA A 29 4.07 1.90 10.70
N LEU A 30 4.71 2.97 11.21
CA LEU A 30 6.11 2.94 11.65
C LEU A 30 6.30 2.28 13.02
N ALA A 31 5.21 1.89 13.69
CA ALA A 31 5.25 1.29 15.02
C ALA A 31 4.65 -0.13 15.04
N SER A 32 3.55 -0.39 14.32
CA SER A 32 2.98 -1.74 14.25
C SER A 32 2.11 -1.97 13.00
N CYS A 33 2.05 -3.22 12.56
CA CYS A 33 1.07 -3.65 11.59
C CYS A 33 -0.35 -3.57 12.17
N HIS A 34 -1.34 -3.23 11.34
CA HIS A 34 -2.75 -3.26 11.76
C HIS A 34 -3.36 -4.65 11.60
N ARG A 35 -2.78 -5.50 10.74
CA ARG A 35 -3.30 -6.82 10.39
C ARG A 35 -2.71 -7.93 11.24
N CYS A 36 -1.40 -7.96 11.41
CA CYS A 36 -0.72 -9.00 12.18
C CYS A 36 0.00 -8.47 13.43
N GLU A 37 0.52 -9.39 14.24
CA GLU A 37 1.23 -9.10 15.49
C GLU A 37 2.60 -8.42 15.31
N LYS A 38 3.12 -8.30 14.09
CA LYS A 38 4.40 -7.64 13.85
C LYS A 38 4.41 -6.20 14.36
N ARG A 39 5.36 -5.91 15.25
CA ARG A 39 5.75 -4.57 15.67
C ARG A 39 7.05 -4.17 14.99
N ALA A 40 7.16 -2.88 14.72
CA ALA A 40 8.38 -2.34 14.14
C ALA A 40 9.49 -2.30 15.20
N ASN A 41 10.69 -2.72 14.82
CA ASN A 41 11.90 -2.46 15.60
C ASN A 41 12.60 -1.25 14.98
N ASN A 42 12.82 -0.17 15.73
CA ASN A 42 13.40 1.07 15.20
C ASN A 42 12.80 1.54 13.85
N ARG A 43 11.46 1.45 13.71
CA ARG A 43 10.67 1.81 12.51
C ARG A 43 10.86 0.91 11.28
N ASN A 44 11.64 -0.17 11.36
CA ASN A 44 11.75 -1.21 10.33
C ASN A 44 10.95 -2.47 10.73
N PHE A 45 10.75 -3.37 9.76
CA PHE A 45 9.96 -4.59 9.88
C PHE A 45 10.78 -5.85 9.54
N GLY A 46 12.10 -5.82 9.71
CA GLY A 46 12.97 -6.97 9.46
C GLY A 46 12.77 -8.11 10.47
N GLY A 47 13.63 -9.11 10.47
CA GLY A 47 13.46 -10.33 11.26
C GLY A 47 12.50 -11.29 10.58
N MET A 48 12.79 -11.60 9.31
CA MET A 48 12.02 -12.53 8.48
C MET A 48 12.29 -14.01 8.79
N ALA A 49 13.32 -14.31 9.60
CA ALA A 49 13.60 -15.66 10.09
C ALA A 49 12.43 -16.22 10.92
N ASP A 50 11.88 -15.39 11.82
CA ASP A 50 10.84 -15.78 12.78
C ASP A 50 9.43 -15.40 12.26
N MET A 51 9.24 -15.38 10.94
CA MET A 51 8.00 -14.91 10.31
C MET A 51 6.74 -15.63 10.83
N SER A 52 6.85 -16.92 11.13
CA SER A 52 5.77 -17.73 11.71
C SER A 52 5.23 -17.17 13.01
N ASP A 53 6.07 -16.50 13.80
CA ASP A 53 5.77 -16.12 15.17
C ASP A 53 4.99 -14.80 15.22
N TRP A 54 5.12 -13.98 14.17
CA TRP A 54 4.50 -12.65 14.11
C TRP A 54 3.52 -12.47 12.95
N PHE A 55 3.54 -13.31 11.92
CA PHE A 55 2.57 -13.27 10.81
C PHE A 55 1.25 -13.95 11.21
N ILE A 56 0.78 -13.61 12.40
CA ILE A 56 -0.46 -14.08 13.01
C ILE A 56 -1.42 -12.91 12.97
N MET A 57 -2.62 -13.13 12.43
CA MET A 57 -3.65 -12.10 12.33
C MET A 57 -4.13 -11.69 13.73
N LYS A 58 -4.26 -10.38 13.93
CA LYS A 58 -4.84 -9.79 15.14
C LYS A 58 -6.30 -10.17 15.29
N ASP A 59 -6.74 -10.35 16.53
CA ASP A 59 -8.15 -10.59 16.83
C ASP A 59 -8.96 -9.26 16.77
N PRO A 60 -9.97 -9.15 15.88
CA PRO A 60 -10.83 -7.96 15.82
C PRO A 60 -11.65 -7.74 17.10
N VAL A 61 -11.99 -8.79 17.86
CA VAL A 61 -12.73 -8.68 19.12
C VAL A 61 -11.85 -8.05 20.19
N GLU A 62 -10.64 -8.58 20.37
CA GLU A 62 -9.64 -8.01 21.28
C GLU A 62 -9.31 -6.55 20.91
N HIS A 63 -9.14 -6.25 19.62
CA HIS A 63 -8.92 -4.87 19.15
C HIS A 63 -10.04 -3.93 19.60
N ARG A 64 -11.30 -4.35 19.43
CA ARG A 64 -12.46 -3.53 19.82
C ARG A 64 -12.53 -3.34 21.33
N GLN A 65 -12.24 -4.38 22.11
CA GLN A 65 -12.20 -4.31 23.56
C GLN A 65 -11.15 -3.28 24.03
N LYS A 66 -9.93 -3.36 23.49
CA LYS A 66 -8.86 -2.38 23.75
C LYS A 66 -9.24 -0.96 23.33
N ALA A 67 -9.93 -0.79 22.20
CA ALA A 67 -10.41 0.52 21.77
C ALA A 67 -11.45 1.13 22.73
N LEU A 68 -12.33 0.30 23.32
CA LEU A 68 -13.29 0.73 24.34
C LEU A 68 -12.61 1.09 25.65
N GLU A 69 -11.59 0.35 26.06
CA GLU A 69 -10.76 0.66 27.23
C GLU A 69 -10.04 1.99 27.07
N TRP A 70 -9.41 2.23 25.91
CA TRP A 70 -8.82 3.51 25.56
C TRP A 70 -9.83 4.67 25.67
N ARG A 71 -11.07 4.44 25.21
CA ARG A 71 -12.15 5.44 25.28
C ARG A 71 -12.52 5.79 26.73
N ARG A 72 -12.43 4.83 27.64
CA ARG A 72 -12.73 4.97 29.07
C ARG A 72 -11.61 5.66 29.87
N CYS A 73 -10.39 5.76 29.32
CA CYS A 73 -9.31 6.53 29.95
C CYS A 73 -9.76 7.98 30.22
N LYS A 74 -9.44 8.47 31.43
CA LYS A 74 -9.93 9.75 31.97
C LYS A 74 -9.02 10.92 31.63
N SER A 75 -7.77 10.66 31.31
CA SER A 75 -6.79 11.70 30.94
C SER A 75 -6.09 11.41 29.61
N ASN A 76 -5.54 12.46 28.99
CA ASN A 76 -4.72 12.31 27.78
C ASN A 76 -3.44 11.52 28.07
N ALA A 77 -2.82 11.69 29.24
CA ALA A 77 -1.64 10.92 29.63
C ALA A 77 -1.92 9.41 29.74
N GLU A 78 -3.08 9.02 30.28
CA GLU A 78 -3.51 7.61 30.29
C GLU A 78 -3.73 7.07 28.86
N ARG A 79 -4.38 7.86 27.99
CA ARG A 79 -4.60 7.49 26.59
C ARG A 79 -3.29 7.30 25.83
N GLU A 80 -2.31 8.16 26.05
CA GLU A 80 -0.98 8.08 25.42
C GLU A 80 -0.23 6.83 25.88
N ARG A 81 -0.23 6.53 27.18
CA ARG A 81 0.34 5.28 27.71
C ARG A 81 -0.34 4.05 27.13
N PHE A 82 -1.68 4.03 27.13
CA PHE A 82 -2.46 2.92 26.58
C PHE A 82 -2.13 2.67 25.10
N VAL A 83 -2.02 3.73 24.30
CA VAL A 83 -1.64 3.63 22.88
C VAL A 83 -0.23 3.08 22.70
N LYS A 84 0.72 3.49 23.54
CA LYS A 84 2.10 2.99 23.48
C LYS A 84 2.18 1.48 23.74
N GLU A 85 1.41 0.99 24.71
CA GLU A 85 1.38 -0.42 25.08
C GLU A 85 0.58 -1.25 24.07
N ASN A 86 -0.66 -0.85 23.80
CA ASN A 86 -1.63 -1.66 23.06
C ASN A 86 -1.68 -1.38 21.56
N GLY A 87 -1.25 -0.19 21.13
CA GLY A 87 -1.27 0.22 19.72
C GLY A 87 -2.68 0.49 19.16
N VAL A 88 -3.66 0.72 20.02
CA VAL A 88 -5.06 0.92 19.66
C VAL A 88 -5.61 2.20 20.29
N ARG A 89 -6.46 2.90 19.55
CA ARG A 89 -7.28 4.02 20.03
C ARG A 89 -8.71 3.86 19.54
N TRP A 90 -9.65 4.54 20.19
CA TRP A 90 -11.03 4.57 19.72
C TRP A 90 -11.15 5.29 18.37
N SER A 91 -12.00 4.76 17.50
CA SER A 91 -12.51 5.44 16.33
C SER A 91 -14.03 5.31 16.27
N GLU A 92 -14.70 6.35 15.80
CA GLU A 92 -16.16 6.35 15.63
C GLU A 92 -16.64 5.25 14.66
N ILE A 93 -15.77 4.77 13.76
CA ILE A 93 -16.08 3.65 12.87
C ILE A 93 -16.40 2.36 13.64
N LEU A 94 -15.82 2.19 14.84
CA LEU A 94 -16.02 1.04 15.70
C LEU A 94 -17.40 1.03 16.38
N ARG A 95 -18.19 2.09 16.22
CA ARG A 95 -19.63 2.06 16.56
C ARG A 95 -20.43 1.11 15.68
N LEU A 96 -19.93 0.81 14.47
CA LEU A 96 -20.54 -0.15 13.55
C LEU A 96 -20.20 -1.56 14.05
N PRO A 97 -21.15 -2.33 14.61
CA PRO A 97 -20.83 -3.61 15.26
C PRO A 97 -20.26 -4.65 14.30
N TYR A 98 -20.57 -4.52 13.00
CA TYR A 98 -20.10 -5.40 11.93
C TYR A 98 -18.72 -5.00 11.36
N PHE A 99 -18.19 -3.82 11.69
CA PHE A 99 -16.95 -3.36 11.10
C PHE A 99 -15.75 -4.07 11.74
N ASP A 100 -15.01 -4.81 10.92
CA ASP A 100 -13.78 -5.48 11.30
C ASP A 100 -12.58 -4.55 11.02
N PRO A 101 -11.95 -3.94 12.04
CA PRO A 101 -10.85 -2.99 11.85
C PRO A 101 -9.55 -3.64 11.38
N ILE A 102 -9.47 -4.97 11.38
CA ILE A 102 -8.32 -5.74 10.93
C ILE A 102 -8.48 -6.06 9.44
N ARG A 103 -9.64 -6.58 9.06
CA ARG A 103 -9.91 -7.01 7.67
C ARG A 103 -10.40 -5.90 6.76
N PHE A 104 -11.24 -5.00 7.27
CA PHE A 104 -11.90 -3.99 6.44
C PHE A 104 -11.03 -2.76 6.15
N VAL A 105 -9.83 -2.74 6.73
CA VAL A 105 -8.75 -1.82 6.35
C VAL A 105 -7.86 -2.57 5.37
N VAL A 106 -7.91 -2.19 4.10
CA VAL A 106 -7.09 -2.82 3.07
C VAL A 106 -5.77 -2.12 2.90
N VAL A 107 -4.78 -2.87 2.42
CA VAL A 107 -3.53 -2.31 1.92
C VAL A 107 -3.78 -1.85 0.50
N ASP A 108 -3.80 -0.53 0.26
CA ASP A 108 -3.98 -0.01 -1.09
C ASP A 108 -2.77 -0.36 -1.98
N PRO A 109 -2.98 -1.07 -3.11
CA PRO A 109 -1.91 -1.48 -4.02
C PRO A 109 -1.19 -0.30 -4.67
N MET A 110 -1.88 0.82 -4.94
CA MET A 110 -1.25 1.97 -5.58
C MET A 110 -0.20 2.61 -4.67
N HIS A 111 -0.57 2.87 -3.41
CA HIS A 111 0.32 3.43 -2.40
C HIS A 111 1.38 2.43 -1.93
N CYS A 112 1.00 1.17 -1.71
CA CYS A 112 1.91 0.16 -1.17
C CYS A 112 2.90 -0.33 -2.24
N LEU A 113 2.41 -0.76 -3.41
CA LEU A 113 3.24 -1.41 -4.43
C LEU A 113 4.02 -0.38 -5.25
N PHE A 114 3.36 0.64 -5.81
CA PHE A 114 3.98 1.55 -6.78
C PHE A 114 4.64 2.77 -6.11
N LEU A 115 3.89 3.54 -5.32
CA LEU A 115 4.49 4.69 -4.61
C LEU A 115 5.37 4.25 -3.44
N GLY A 116 5.12 3.06 -2.90
CA GLY A 116 5.88 2.44 -1.82
C GLY A 116 7.06 1.65 -2.34
N ILE A 117 6.84 0.37 -2.68
CA ILE A 117 7.92 -0.58 -2.95
C ILE A 117 8.68 -0.25 -4.23
N ALA A 118 8.01 0.00 -5.36
CA ALA A 118 8.67 0.26 -6.64
C ALA A 118 9.61 1.46 -6.55
N LYS A 119 9.09 2.59 -6.07
CA LYS A 119 9.87 3.80 -5.80
C LYS A 119 11.01 3.53 -4.82
N TRP A 120 10.75 2.79 -3.74
CA TRP A 120 11.73 2.51 -2.70
C TRP A 120 12.87 1.60 -3.18
N ILE A 121 12.58 0.50 -3.88
CA ILE A 121 13.61 -0.38 -4.46
C ILE A 121 14.51 0.44 -5.39
N THR A 122 13.91 1.21 -6.31
CA THR A 122 14.72 1.97 -7.27
C THR A 122 15.55 3.05 -6.61
N LYS A 123 14.99 3.86 -5.71
CA LYS A 123 15.73 4.97 -5.09
C LYS A 123 16.62 4.52 -3.94
N ARG A 124 16.09 3.78 -2.98
CA ARG A 124 16.77 3.46 -1.71
C ARG A 124 17.64 2.23 -1.75
N ILE A 125 17.40 1.30 -2.68
CA ILE A 125 18.24 0.12 -2.87
C ILE A 125 19.15 0.30 -4.08
N TRP A 126 18.62 0.67 -5.23
CA TRP A 126 19.47 0.73 -6.42
C TRP A 126 20.30 1.99 -6.55
N ILE A 127 19.75 3.17 -6.23
CA ILE A 127 20.49 4.44 -6.37
C ILE A 127 21.33 4.74 -5.12
N ASP A 128 20.71 4.80 -3.94
CA ASP A 128 21.39 5.22 -2.70
C ASP A 128 22.52 4.26 -2.27
N GLU A 129 22.39 2.95 -2.55
CA GLU A 129 23.46 1.97 -2.28
C GLU A 129 24.48 1.86 -3.41
N GLY A 130 24.40 2.73 -4.42
CA GLY A 130 25.35 2.79 -5.53
C GLY A 130 25.29 1.63 -6.52
N VAL A 131 24.21 0.85 -6.54
CA VAL A 131 24.00 -0.22 -7.54
C VAL A 131 23.83 0.36 -8.95
N LEU A 132 23.18 1.52 -9.05
CA LEU A 132 23.02 2.30 -10.28
C LEU A 132 23.72 3.65 -10.12
N THR A 133 24.66 3.92 -11.02
CA THR A 133 25.35 5.22 -11.09
C THR A 133 24.57 6.20 -11.95
N GLU A 134 24.94 7.48 -11.90
CA GLU A 134 24.35 8.50 -12.79
C GLU A 134 24.55 8.15 -14.28
N LYS A 135 25.70 7.57 -14.64
CA LYS A 135 25.98 7.09 -15.99
C LYS A 135 25.03 5.95 -16.39
N ASP A 136 24.71 5.04 -15.46
CA ASP A 136 23.72 3.99 -15.70
C ASP A 136 22.34 4.61 -15.94
N LEU A 137 21.92 5.58 -15.14
CA LEU A 137 20.63 6.26 -15.30
C LEU A 137 20.49 6.95 -16.67
N GLN A 138 21.57 7.56 -17.18
CA GLN A 138 21.59 8.13 -18.54
C GLN A 138 21.46 7.03 -19.62
N SER A 139 22.18 5.91 -19.46
CA SER A 139 22.08 4.75 -20.36
C SER A 139 20.67 4.16 -20.35
N ILE A 140 20.07 4.00 -19.17
CA ILE A 140 18.70 3.51 -18.97
C ILE A 140 17.69 4.44 -19.67
N GLN A 141 17.82 5.76 -19.49
CA GLN A 141 16.95 6.74 -20.16
C GLN A 141 17.03 6.59 -21.69
N LYS A 142 18.25 6.56 -22.24
CA LYS A 142 18.47 6.39 -23.69
C LYS A 142 17.83 5.09 -24.18
N LYS A 143 18.00 4.00 -23.42
CA LYS A 143 17.41 2.70 -23.77
C LYS A 143 15.88 2.74 -23.76
N MET A 144 15.28 3.44 -22.80
CA MET A 144 13.83 3.60 -22.73
C MET A 144 13.28 4.49 -23.85
N ASP A 145 14.05 5.48 -24.31
CA ASP A 145 13.64 6.36 -25.42
C ASP A 145 13.57 5.62 -26.77
N GLU A 146 14.22 4.45 -26.89
CA GLU A 146 14.13 3.56 -28.06
C GLU A 146 12.80 2.79 -28.14
N PHE A 147 12.03 2.73 -27.05
CA PHE A 147 10.80 1.93 -27.00
C PHE A 147 9.68 2.62 -27.78
N LYS A 148 9.06 1.87 -28.69
CA LYS A 148 7.80 2.26 -29.34
C LYS A 148 6.64 1.68 -28.54
N VAL A 149 5.99 2.50 -27.72
CA VAL A 149 4.82 2.09 -26.93
C VAL A 149 3.53 2.68 -27.50
N PRO A 150 2.41 1.93 -27.42
CA PRO A 150 1.07 2.46 -27.68
C PRO A 150 0.76 3.73 -26.85
N SER A 151 0.04 4.67 -27.44
CA SER A 151 -0.24 5.98 -26.83
C SER A 151 -1.16 5.91 -25.60
N ASP A 152 -1.97 4.86 -25.50
CA ASP A 152 -2.90 4.57 -24.40
C ASP A 152 -2.20 4.13 -23.10
N LEU A 153 -0.98 3.59 -23.18
CA LEU A 153 -0.18 3.23 -22.00
C LEU A 153 0.44 4.45 -21.29
N GLY A 154 0.38 5.63 -21.91
CA GLY A 154 0.96 6.85 -21.36
C GLY A 154 2.49 6.88 -21.47
N ARG A 155 3.05 8.05 -21.77
CA ARG A 155 4.50 8.22 -21.91
C ARG A 155 5.15 8.36 -20.54
N ILE A 156 6.19 7.57 -20.27
CA ILE A 156 7.07 7.83 -19.13
C ILE A 156 7.91 9.07 -19.44
N PRO A 157 7.91 10.10 -18.57
CA PRO A 157 8.70 11.30 -18.80
C PRO A 157 10.19 10.98 -18.88
N GLY A 158 10.91 11.69 -19.75
CA GLY A 158 12.38 11.62 -19.86
C GLY A 158 13.09 12.28 -18.66
N LYS A 159 12.79 11.82 -17.44
CA LYS A 159 13.26 12.40 -16.17
C LYS A 159 13.98 11.37 -15.28
N ILE A 160 14.45 10.26 -15.86
CA ILE A 160 15.10 9.19 -15.09
C ILE A 160 16.45 9.63 -14.54
N HIS A 161 17.22 10.38 -15.32
CA HIS A 161 18.55 10.89 -14.94
C HIS A 161 18.48 12.27 -14.27
N CYS A 162 17.31 12.88 -14.10
CA CYS A 162 17.18 14.22 -13.53
C CYS A 162 17.05 14.18 -12.00
N GLY A 163 17.71 15.11 -11.30
CA GLY A 163 17.66 15.22 -9.83
C GLY A 163 18.22 13.97 -9.15
N GLU A 164 17.53 13.45 -8.15
CA GLU A 164 17.89 12.20 -7.43
C GLU A 164 17.49 10.92 -8.19
N GLY A 165 17.38 10.98 -9.51
CA GLY A 165 16.87 9.91 -10.37
C GLY A 165 15.36 9.63 -10.23
N PHE A 166 14.70 9.29 -11.34
CA PHE A 166 13.25 9.01 -11.38
C PHE A 166 12.39 10.09 -10.67
N SER A 167 12.78 11.36 -10.83
CA SER A 167 12.19 12.47 -10.08
C SER A 167 10.73 12.72 -10.47
N ASN A 168 9.86 12.78 -9.46
CA ASN A 168 8.41 13.04 -9.59
C ASN A 168 7.62 12.02 -10.42
N PHE A 169 8.05 10.75 -10.44
CA PHE A 169 7.21 9.69 -11.00
C PHE A 169 5.93 9.50 -10.18
N THR A 170 4.79 9.58 -10.89
CA THR A 170 3.47 9.23 -10.38
C THR A 170 3.33 7.72 -10.19
N ALA A 171 2.30 7.28 -9.46
CA ALA A 171 2.04 5.86 -9.26
C ALA A 171 1.87 5.08 -10.57
N ASP A 172 1.22 5.67 -11.57
CA ASP A 172 0.99 5.01 -12.86
C ASP A 172 2.28 4.92 -13.68
N GLN A 173 3.15 5.94 -13.59
CA GLN A 173 4.47 5.89 -14.22
C GLN A 173 5.37 4.82 -13.59
N TRP A 174 5.32 4.64 -12.26
CA TRP A 174 6.01 3.51 -11.61
C TRP A 174 5.45 2.16 -12.07
N ARG A 175 4.14 2.04 -12.15
CA ARG A 175 3.47 0.84 -12.68
C ARG A 175 3.92 0.54 -14.10
N ASN A 176 3.86 1.50 -15.00
CA ASN A 176 4.26 1.32 -16.40
C ASN A 176 5.76 1.04 -16.52
N PHE A 177 6.60 1.70 -15.71
CA PHE A 177 8.04 1.44 -15.68
C PHE A 177 8.33 -0.03 -15.40
N PHE A 178 7.79 -0.57 -14.30
CA PHE A 178 8.04 -1.96 -13.93
C PHE A 178 7.41 -2.98 -14.86
N LEU A 179 6.23 -2.70 -15.42
CA LEU A 179 5.53 -3.65 -16.29
C LEU A 179 6.09 -3.71 -17.72
N ILE A 180 6.66 -2.61 -18.23
CA ILE A 180 7.02 -2.48 -19.65
C ILE A 180 8.53 -2.34 -19.85
N TYR A 181 9.18 -1.53 -19.02
CA TYR A 181 10.54 -1.06 -19.29
C TYR A 181 11.59 -1.76 -18.43
N ALA A 182 11.31 -1.96 -17.14
CA ALA A 182 12.31 -2.22 -16.12
C ALA A 182 13.15 -3.47 -16.43
N THR A 183 12.54 -4.58 -16.85
CA THR A 183 13.28 -5.81 -17.18
C THR A 183 14.34 -5.56 -18.24
N VAL A 184 14.00 -4.92 -19.35
CA VAL A 184 14.93 -4.71 -20.47
C VAL A 184 15.91 -3.56 -20.16
N ALA A 185 15.40 -2.47 -19.60
CA ALA A 185 16.18 -1.26 -19.39
C ALA A 185 17.22 -1.43 -18.25
N LEU A 186 16.92 -2.23 -17.22
CA LEU A 186 17.81 -2.40 -16.06
C LEU A 186 18.68 -3.66 -16.13
N TRP A 187 18.38 -4.65 -17.01
CA TRP A 187 19.02 -5.97 -16.98
C TRP A 187 20.54 -5.90 -16.90
N ASN A 188 21.16 -5.16 -17.81
CA ASN A 188 22.61 -5.08 -17.92
C ASN A 188 23.27 -4.18 -16.87
N HIS A 189 22.48 -3.43 -16.10
CA HIS A 189 22.97 -2.48 -15.08
C HIS A 189 22.87 -3.04 -13.65
N LEU A 190 22.05 -4.06 -13.42
CA LEU A 190 21.91 -4.68 -12.11
C LEU A 190 22.81 -5.91 -11.95
N PRO A 191 23.46 -6.12 -10.79
CA PRO A 191 24.16 -7.35 -10.48
C PRO A 191 23.17 -8.50 -10.19
N GLY A 192 23.69 -9.73 -10.06
CA GLY A 192 22.86 -10.94 -10.01
C GLY A 192 21.79 -10.95 -8.91
N LYS A 193 22.10 -10.45 -7.70
CA LYS A 193 21.15 -10.36 -6.59
C LYS A 193 19.99 -9.39 -6.90
N ASP A 194 20.31 -8.22 -7.46
CA ASP A 194 19.35 -7.19 -7.83
C ASP A 194 18.49 -7.58 -9.03
N ARG A 195 19.05 -8.34 -9.98
CA ARG A 195 18.25 -8.95 -11.07
C ARG A 195 17.19 -9.91 -10.54
N LYS A 196 17.48 -10.65 -9.47
CA LYS A 196 16.47 -11.51 -8.81
C LYS A 196 15.35 -10.67 -8.18
N ILE A 197 15.71 -9.61 -7.45
CA ILE A 197 14.73 -8.67 -6.89
C ILE A 197 13.85 -8.09 -8.00
N LEU A 198 14.46 -7.58 -9.08
CA LEU A 198 13.74 -7.07 -10.25
C LEU A 198 12.80 -8.11 -10.85
N THR A 199 13.28 -9.33 -11.10
CA THR A 199 12.50 -10.40 -11.73
C THR A 199 11.28 -10.77 -10.88
N TYR A 200 11.48 -10.98 -9.59
CA TYR A 200 10.39 -11.30 -8.67
C TYR A 200 9.40 -10.14 -8.58
N PHE A 201 9.88 -8.90 -8.47
CA PHE A 201 9.00 -7.75 -8.32
C PHE A 201 8.19 -7.44 -9.58
N VAL A 202 8.79 -7.60 -10.77
CA VAL A 202 8.06 -7.50 -12.05
C VAL A 202 6.99 -8.59 -12.16
N ARG A 203 7.29 -9.82 -11.75
CA ARG A 203 6.32 -10.93 -11.75
C ARG A 203 5.16 -10.66 -10.78
N VAL A 204 5.46 -10.20 -9.56
CA VAL A 204 4.46 -9.76 -8.57
C VAL A 204 3.57 -8.66 -9.17
N CYS A 205 4.16 -7.61 -9.74
CA CYS A 205 3.39 -6.53 -10.37
C CYS A 205 2.48 -7.07 -11.49
N THR A 206 3.00 -7.97 -12.34
CA THR A 206 2.27 -8.56 -13.47
C THR A 206 1.06 -9.37 -13.02
N ILE A 207 1.15 -10.08 -11.89
CA ILE A 207 0.03 -10.82 -11.31
C ILE A 207 -0.97 -9.86 -10.66
N LEU A 208 -0.48 -8.98 -9.78
CA LEU A 208 -1.31 -8.18 -8.88
C LEU A 208 -2.10 -7.07 -9.60
N VAL A 209 -1.72 -6.66 -10.82
CA VAL A 209 -2.47 -5.69 -11.63
C VAL A 209 -3.55 -6.30 -12.51
N ARG A 210 -3.68 -7.63 -12.56
CA ARG A 210 -4.68 -8.30 -13.41
C ARG A 210 -6.09 -8.00 -12.91
N ARG A 211 -7.02 -7.88 -13.86
CA ARG A 211 -8.46 -7.73 -13.56
C ARG A 211 -9.11 -9.05 -13.12
N ILE A 212 -8.53 -10.17 -13.54
CA ILE A 212 -8.94 -11.51 -13.18
C ILE A 212 -7.66 -12.22 -12.76
N VAL A 213 -7.66 -12.77 -11.55
CA VAL A 213 -6.49 -13.41 -10.95
C VAL A 213 -6.90 -14.72 -10.31
N GLU A 214 -6.12 -15.76 -10.52
CA GLU A 214 -6.37 -17.07 -9.91
C GLU A 214 -5.78 -17.14 -8.51
N ILE A 215 -6.30 -18.05 -7.68
CA ILE A 215 -5.78 -18.26 -6.32
C ILE A 215 -4.31 -18.68 -6.35
N ASN A 216 -3.90 -19.49 -7.33
CA ASN A 216 -2.51 -19.94 -7.46
C ASN A 216 -1.58 -18.78 -7.85
N ASP A 217 -2.02 -17.88 -8.74
CA ASP A 217 -1.29 -16.64 -9.05
C ASP A 217 -1.09 -15.79 -7.76
N MET A 218 -2.12 -15.65 -6.93
CA MET A 218 -2.03 -14.89 -5.68
C MET A 218 -1.06 -15.51 -4.66
N LYS A 219 -1.03 -16.85 -4.57
CA LYS A 219 -0.04 -17.59 -3.76
C LYS A 219 1.37 -17.35 -4.28
N GLU A 220 1.58 -17.45 -5.60
CA GLU A 220 2.87 -17.17 -6.23
C GLU A 220 3.33 -15.73 -5.90
N ALA A 221 2.46 -14.74 -6.06
CA ALA A 221 2.79 -13.36 -5.74
C ALA A 221 3.19 -13.17 -4.27
N HIS A 222 2.48 -13.82 -3.33
CA HIS A 222 2.83 -13.79 -1.91
C HIS A 222 4.19 -14.43 -1.63
N GLU A 223 4.48 -15.61 -2.18
CA GLU A 223 5.78 -16.28 -2.03
C GLU A 223 6.93 -15.45 -2.62
N LEU A 224 6.71 -14.81 -3.77
CA LEU A 224 7.69 -13.93 -4.39
C LEU A 224 7.95 -12.68 -3.55
N LEU A 225 6.91 -12.09 -2.93
CA LEU A 225 7.08 -10.98 -1.99
C LEU A 225 7.93 -11.40 -0.79
N ILE A 226 7.69 -12.57 -0.20
CA ILE A 226 8.55 -13.10 0.89
C ILE A 226 10.01 -13.23 0.40
N LYS A 227 10.23 -13.79 -0.79
CA LYS A 227 11.57 -13.95 -1.38
C LYS A 227 12.27 -12.60 -1.58
N ILE A 228 11.54 -11.58 -2.06
CA ILE A 228 12.06 -10.22 -2.22
C ILE A 228 12.50 -9.64 -0.87
N ILE A 229 11.64 -9.72 0.15
CA ILE A 229 11.93 -9.14 1.48
C ILE A 229 13.13 -9.85 2.11
N LYS A 230 13.18 -11.19 2.06
CA LYS A 230 14.34 -11.96 2.57
C LYS A 230 15.63 -11.61 1.85
N LEU A 231 15.60 -11.50 0.52
CA LEU A 231 16.76 -11.09 -0.27
C LEU A 231 17.24 -9.68 0.10
N ILE A 232 16.31 -8.73 0.31
CA ILE A 232 16.64 -7.38 0.72
C ILE A 232 17.28 -7.38 2.11
N GLU A 233 16.68 -8.09 3.07
CA GLU A 233 17.19 -8.19 4.44
C GLU A 233 18.59 -8.79 4.48
N GLU A 234 18.82 -9.88 3.75
CA GLU A 234 20.12 -10.53 3.65
C GLU A 234 21.18 -9.65 2.98
N CYS A 235 20.81 -8.92 1.93
CA CYS A 235 21.77 -8.18 1.09
C CYS A 235 22.03 -6.74 1.54
N TYR A 236 21.09 -6.11 2.24
CA TYR A 236 21.12 -4.68 2.57
C TYR A 236 20.76 -4.38 4.03
N GLY A 237 20.43 -5.38 4.85
CA GLY A 237 20.14 -5.20 6.27
C GLY A 237 18.65 -5.12 6.62
N GLU A 238 18.33 -5.44 7.87
CA GLU A 238 16.96 -5.43 8.40
C GLU A 238 16.34 -4.03 8.44
N GLU A 239 17.16 -2.99 8.56
CA GLU A 239 16.73 -1.60 8.59
C GLU A 239 16.11 -1.12 7.28
N LYS A 240 16.36 -1.86 6.19
CA LYS A 240 15.78 -1.62 4.87
C LYS A 240 14.37 -2.20 4.74
N ILE A 241 13.91 -3.03 5.68
CA ILE A 241 12.56 -3.59 5.59
C ILE A 241 11.53 -2.55 6.04
N THR A 242 10.97 -1.85 5.06
CA THR A 242 10.00 -0.77 5.29
C THR A 242 8.60 -1.29 5.65
N PRO A 243 7.74 -0.44 6.23
CA PRO A 243 6.33 -0.78 6.44
C PRO A 243 5.60 -1.20 5.15
N ASN A 244 5.94 -0.62 3.99
CA ASN A 244 5.31 -0.99 2.72
C ASN A 244 5.70 -2.41 2.28
N LEU A 245 6.97 -2.78 2.44
CA LEU A 245 7.42 -4.16 2.19
C LEU A 245 6.65 -5.14 3.08
N HIS A 246 6.58 -4.88 4.38
CA HIS A 246 5.80 -5.73 5.28
C HIS A 246 4.31 -5.79 4.93
N LEU A 247 3.66 -4.63 4.72
CA LEU A 247 2.22 -4.58 4.39
C LEU A 247 1.89 -5.24 3.06
N SER A 248 2.84 -5.33 2.12
CA SER A 248 2.62 -6.04 0.87
C SER A 248 2.35 -7.53 1.06
N LEU A 249 2.85 -8.13 2.14
CA LEU A 249 2.55 -9.52 2.50
C LEU A 249 1.05 -9.75 2.70
N HIS A 250 0.31 -8.71 3.09
CA HIS A 250 -1.14 -8.75 3.32
C HIS A 250 -2.00 -8.47 2.09
N LEU A 251 -1.40 -8.18 0.93
CA LEU A 251 -2.15 -7.93 -0.32
C LEU A 251 -2.91 -9.18 -0.77
N CYS A 252 -2.39 -10.37 -0.48
CA CYS A 252 -3.01 -11.63 -0.82
C CYS A 252 -4.32 -11.85 -0.04
N GLU A 253 -4.29 -11.64 1.27
CA GLU A 253 -5.46 -11.68 2.14
C GLU A 253 -6.48 -10.60 1.75
N CYS A 254 -6.04 -9.39 1.38
CA CYS A 254 -6.96 -8.36 0.87
C CYS A 254 -7.65 -8.83 -0.42
N SER A 255 -6.95 -9.56 -1.29
CA SER A 255 -7.52 -10.10 -2.53
C SER A 255 -8.55 -11.20 -2.27
N TYR A 256 -8.31 -12.06 -1.27
CA TYR A 256 -9.29 -13.07 -0.86
C TYR A 256 -10.58 -12.45 -0.30
N ASP A 257 -10.46 -11.32 0.40
CA ASP A 257 -11.60 -10.62 0.99
C ASP A 257 -12.41 -9.81 -0.05
N TYR A 258 -11.72 -9.15 -0.99
CA TYR A 258 -12.32 -8.10 -1.85
C TYR A 258 -12.18 -8.35 -3.36
N GLY A 259 -11.66 -9.52 -3.74
CA GLY A 259 -11.35 -9.86 -5.12
C GLY A 259 -10.08 -9.18 -5.63
N PRO A 260 -9.87 -9.15 -6.95
CA PRO A 260 -8.65 -8.61 -7.57
C PRO A 260 -8.32 -7.21 -7.06
N LEU A 261 -7.04 -6.92 -6.82
CA LEU A 261 -6.56 -5.64 -6.28
C LEU A 261 -7.08 -4.40 -7.05
N TYR A 262 -7.28 -4.54 -8.37
CA TYR A 262 -7.92 -3.55 -9.22
C TYR A 262 -9.28 -3.05 -8.68
N SER A 263 -10.00 -3.89 -7.94
CA SER A 263 -11.34 -3.59 -7.44
C SER A 263 -11.35 -2.56 -6.31
N PHE A 264 -10.22 -2.34 -5.62
CA PHE A 264 -10.14 -1.46 -4.45
C PHE A 264 -8.94 -0.49 -4.43
N TRP A 265 -8.11 -0.48 -5.48
CA TRP A 265 -6.98 0.43 -5.57
C TRP A 265 -7.37 1.92 -5.71
N CYS A 266 -6.50 2.83 -5.26
CA CYS A 266 -6.84 4.24 -5.13
C CYS A 266 -6.63 5.11 -6.40
N PHE A 267 -6.22 4.55 -7.53
CA PHE A 267 -5.90 5.30 -8.76
C PHE A 267 -7.02 6.22 -9.25
N SER A 268 -8.26 5.73 -9.29
CA SER A 268 -9.42 6.51 -9.73
C SER A 268 -9.75 7.63 -8.74
N PHE A 269 -9.54 7.39 -7.45
CA PHE A 269 -9.84 8.34 -6.38
C PHE A 269 -8.88 9.52 -6.37
N GLU A 270 -7.57 9.27 -6.50
CA GLU A 270 -6.58 10.34 -6.62
C GLU A 270 -6.85 11.24 -7.84
N ARG A 271 -7.27 10.64 -8.95
CA ARG A 271 -7.68 11.40 -10.14
C ARG A 271 -8.89 12.30 -9.86
N MET A 272 -9.92 11.78 -9.18
CA MET A 272 -11.09 12.57 -8.79
C MET A 272 -10.71 13.67 -7.79
N ASN A 273 -9.86 13.38 -6.81
CA ASN A 273 -9.37 14.38 -5.85
C ASN A 273 -8.63 15.52 -6.55
N GLY A 274 -7.81 15.21 -7.57
CA GLY A 274 -7.15 16.22 -8.40
C GLY A 274 -8.14 17.10 -9.18
N LEU A 275 -9.21 16.51 -9.73
CA LEU A 275 -10.27 17.28 -10.41
C LEU A 275 -11.03 18.19 -9.43
N LEU A 276 -11.39 17.66 -8.26
CA LEU A 276 -12.11 18.41 -7.22
C LEU A 276 -11.25 19.52 -6.62
N GLY A 277 -9.96 19.29 -6.39
CA GLY A 277 -9.02 20.29 -5.89
C GLY A 277 -8.82 21.47 -6.85
N ASN A 278 -9.03 21.26 -8.15
CA ASN A 278 -8.97 22.32 -9.16
C ASN A 278 -10.28 23.12 -9.29
N SER A 279 -11.39 22.60 -8.77
CA SER A 279 -12.65 23.34 -8.67
C SER A 279 -12.72 24.05 -7.31
N ASN A 280 -12.87 25.38 -7.30
CA ASN A 280 -13.05 26.18 -6.07
C ASN A 280 -14.39 25.90 -5.33
N LEU A 281 -14.93 24.67 -5.39
CA LEU A 281 -16.09 24.28 -4.61
C LEU A 281 -15.68 24.02 -3.15
N ILE A 282 -16.09 24.93 -2.29
CA ILE A 282 -15.99 24.98 -0.84
C ILE A 282 -15.88 23.58 -0.19
N VAL A 283 -14.67 23.28 0.27
CA VAL A 283 -14.24 22.04 0.96
C VAL A 283 -14.67 22.08 2.43
N SER A 284 -15.99 22.05 2.71
CA SER A 284 -16.48 21.95 4.09
C SER A 284 -17.29 20.69 4.42
N ILE A 285 -17.55 19.81 3.44
CA ILE A 285 -18.20 18.50 3.67
C ILE A 285 -17.38 17.31 3.14
N PHE A 286 -16.37 17.54 2.29
CA PHE A 286 -15.69 16.47 1.53
C PHE A 286 -14.26 16.14 1.98
N ARG A 287 -13.79 16.62 3.14
CA ARG A 287 -12.36 16.52 3.47
C ARG A 287 -11.88 15.28 4.21
N ILE A 288 -12.70 14.25 4.45
CA ILE A 288 -12.22 13.02 5.12
C ILE A 288 -12.74 11.72 4.50
N ILE A 289 -13.80 11.72 3.68
CA ILE A 289 -14.40 10.48 3.22
C ILE A 289 -15.05 10.66 1.84
N LEU A 290 -14.41 10.18 0.76
CA LEU A 290 -15.12 9.89 -0.48
C LEU A 290 -15.87 8.57 -0.29
N PHE A 291 -17.16 8.58 -0.58
CA PHE A 291 -18.01 7.39 -0.52
C PHE A 291 -18.29 6.85 -1.93
N HIS A 292 -17.81 5.66 -2.29
CA HIS A 292 -18.33 4.98 -3.48
C HIS A 292 -19.54 4.14 -3.11
N LEU A 293 -20.63 4.31 -3.86
CA LEU A 293 -21.93 3.71 -3.59
C LEU A 293 -22.19 2.58 -4.59
N ALA A 294 -22.24 1.33 -4.12
CA ALA A 294 -22.79 0.21 -4.89
C ALA A 294 -24.16 -0.18 -4.34
N LYS A 295 -25.15 -0.43 -5.19
CA LYS A 295 -26.50 -0.83 -4.76
C LYS A 295 -26.74 -2.28 -5.17
N ILE A 296 -26.90 -3.18 -4.21
CA ILE A 296 -27.31 -4.58 -4.43
C ILE A 296 -28.47 -4.87 -3.48
N ASN A 297 -29.58 -5.40 -3.98
CA ASN A 297 -30.76 -5.81 -3.19
C ASN A 297 -31.25 -4.76 -2.17
N ASN A 298 -31.46 -3.51 -2.61
CA ASN A 298 -31.90 -2.38 -1.76
C ASN A 298 -30.98 -2.02 -0.58
N LYS A 299 -29.75 -2.55 -0.53
CA LYS A 299 -28.70 -2.11 0.40
C LYS A 299 -27.72 -1.20 -0.33
N LEU A 300 -27.42 -0.06 0.26
CA LEU A 300 -26.39 0.86 -0.19
C LEU A 300 -25.06 0.43 0.42
N PHE A 301 -24.07 0.14 -0.40
CA PHE A 301 -22.74 -0.21 0.05
C PHE A 301 -21.84 0.98 -0.12
N ILE A 302 -21.28 1.41 0.99
CA ILE A 302 -20.46 2.59 1.15
C ILE A 302 -19.01 2.12 1.24
N ARG A 303 -18.14 2.62 0.37
CA ARG A 303 -16.67 2.47 0.48
C ARG A 303 -16.09 3.77 0.99
N ILE A 304 -15.28 3.77 2.05
CA ILE A 304 -14.67 5.00 2.58
C ILE A 304 -13.25 5.15 2.03
N PHE A 305 -12.99 6.31 1.43
CA PHE A 305 -11.67 6.75 1.01
C PHE A 305 -11.30 8.01 1.78
N ALA A 306 -10.24 7.95 2.59
CA ALA A 306 -9.74 9.05 3.41
C ALA A 306 -8.37 9.53 2.97
#